data_AF-K8DWT5-F1
#
_entry.id   AF-K8DWT5-F1
#
_cell.length_a   1.000
_cell.length_b   1.000
_cell.length_c   1.000
_cell.angle_alpha   90.00
_cell.angle_beta   90.00
_cell.angle_gamma   90.00
#
_symmetry.space_group_name_H-M   'P 1'
#
loop_
_entity.id
_entity.type
_entity.pdbx_description
1 polymer ?
#
loop_
_entity_poly.entity_id
_entity_poly.type
_entity_poly.pdbx_seq_one_letter_code
_entity_poly.pdbx_strand_id
1 'polypeptide(L)' 'MANLSILKNGKARAIRFSTLEGICKALQCQPGDILEYKNDEDNQEEREV' A
#
# COMPACT_ATOMS: atom_id res chain seq x y z
N MET A 1 17.85 -6.90 0.85
CA MET A 1 16.74 -7.71 1.42
C MET A 1 15.59 -6.77 1.74
N ALA A 2 14.43 -6.95 1.11
CA ALA A 2 13.23 -6.16 1.37
C ALA A 2 12.37 -6.90 2.39
N ASN A 3 12.00 -6.25 3.49
CA ASN A 3 11.31 -6.91 4.58
C ASN A 3 9.80 -6.94 4.29
N LEU A 4 9.34 -7.99 3.61
CA LEU A 4 7.94 -8.16 3.20
C LEU A 4 6.96 -8.10 4.39
N SER A 5 7.43 -8.41 5.61
CA SER A 5 6.65 -8.30 6.84
C SER A 5 6.15 -6.87 7.12
N ILE A 6 6.86 -5.83 6.68
CA ILE A 6 6.48 -4.44 6.89
C ILE A 6 5.28 -4.07 6.00
N LEU A 7 5.25 -4.55 4.74
CA LEU A 7 4.10 -4.37 3.86
C LEU A 7 2.89 -5.14 4.38
N LYS A 8 3.06 -6.41 4.75
CA LYS A 8 1.96 -7.25 5.27
C LYS A 8 1.28 -6.64 6.49
N ASN A 9 2.05 -6.01 7.38
CA ASN A 9 1.53 -5.41 8.60
C ASN A 9 1.04 -3.96 8.43
N GLY A 10 0.98 -3.44 7.19
CA GLY A 10 0.55 -2.06 6.92
C GLY A 10 1.47 -0.97 7.49
N LYS A 11 2.70 -1.32 7.87
CA LYS A 11 3.66 -0.38 8.50
C LYS A 11 4.62 0.26 7.49
N ALA A 12 4.44 -0.03 6.20
CA ALA A 12 5.29 0.50 5.14
C ALA A 12 5.10 2.02 5.02
N ARG A 13 6.21 2.76 5.18
CA ARG A 13 6.22 4.23 4.98
C ARG A 13 6.49 4.62 3.53
N ALA A 14 7.15 3.74 2.78
CA ALA A 14 7.49 3.95 1.38
C ALA A 14 7.63 2.60 0.67
N ILE A 15 7.42 2.60 -0.65
CA ILE A 15 7.63 1.45 -1.52
C ILE A 15 8.45 1.90 -2.75
N ARG A 16 9.36 1.03 -3.22
CA ARG A 16 10.07 1.28 -4.49
C ARG A 16 9.16 0.93 -5.65
N PHE A 17 9.24 1.68 -6.75
CA PHE A 17 8.45 1.39 -7.95
C PHE A 17 8.68 -0.03 -8.50
N SER A 18 9.91 -0.55 -8.44
CA SER A 18 10.18 -1.94 -8.86
C SER A 18 9.49 -2.98 -7.99
N THR A 19 9.25 -2.68 -6.71
CA THR A 19 8.46 -3.55 -5.82
C THR A 19 6.98 -3.44 -6.14
N LEU A 20 6.46 -2.22 -6.36
CA LEU A 20 5.07 -2.01 -6.78
C LEU A 20 4.78 -2.71 -8.11
N GLU A 21 5.69 -2.59 -9.09
CA GLU A 21 5.60 -3.30 -10.38
C GLU A 21 5.53 -4.82 -10.21
N GLY A 22 6.35 -5.38 -9.32
CA GLY A 22 6.31 -6.81 -9.00
C GLY A 22 4.97 -7.26 -8.42
N ILE A 23 4.36 -6.42 -7.56
CA ILE A 23 3.03 -6.67 -7.00
C ILE A 23 1.97 -6.62 -8.11
N CYS A 24 1.98 -5.58 -8.94
CA CYS A 24 1.04 -5.43 -10.05
C CYS A 24 1.10 -6.62 -11.01
N LYS A 25 2.31 -7.12 -11.34
CA LYS A 25 2.49 -8.33 -12.16
C LYS A 25 1.92 -9.58 -11.51
N ALA A 26 2.15 -9.75 -10.20
CA ALA A 26 1.67 -10.92 -9.46
C ALA A 26 0.14 -10.93 -9.29
N LEU A 27 -0.48 -9.76 -9.12
CA LEU A 27 -1.92 -9.60 -8.92
C LEU A 27 -2.69 -9.29 -10.21
N GLN A 28 -1.98 -9.13 -11.33
CA GLN A 28 -2.55 -8.73 -12.63
C GLN A 28 -3.42 -7.45 -12.55
N CYS A 29 -2.98 -6.46 -11.79
CA CYS A 29 -3.70 -5.21 -11.56
C CYS A 29 -2.86 -3.99 -11.99
N GLN A 30 -3.48 -2.82 -11.97
CA GLN A 30 -2.81 -1.52 -12.18
C GLN A 30 -2.41 -0.89 -10.83
N PRO A 31 -1.44 0.04 -10.83
CA PRO A 31 -1.07 0.78 -9.61
C PRO A 31 -2.24 1.52 -8.95
N GLY A 32 -3.19 2.02 -9.75
CA GLY A 32 -4.39 2.71 -9.24
C GLY A 32 -5.34 1.81 -8.47
N ASP A 33 -5.26 0.48 -8.65
CA ASP A 33 -6.07 -0.48 -7.90
C ASP A 33 -5.52 -0.72 -6.47
N ILE A 34 -4.28 -0.29 -6.20
CA ILE A 34 -3.58 -0.51 -4.92
C ILE A 34 -3.41 0.82 -4.16
N LEU A 35 -3.17 1.92 -4.89
CA LEU A 35 -2.84 3.20 -4.29
C LEU A 35 -4.10 4.07 -4.18
N GLU A 36 -4.43 4.40 -2.94
CA GLU A 36 -5.45 5.39 -2.60
C GLU A 36 -4.77 6.54 -1.84
N TYR A 37 -5.10 7.77 -2.22
CA TYR A 37 -4.74 8.93 -1.41
C TYR A 37 -5.80 9.11 -0.33
N LYS A 38 -5.39 9.02 0.94
CA LYS A 38 -6.21 9.38 2.09
C LYS A 38 -5.69 10.69 2.67
N ASN A 39 -6.55 11.67 2.85
CA ASN A 39 -6.18 12.89 3.57
C ASN A 39 -6.20 12.63 5.10
N ASP A 40 -5.79 13.62 5.90
CA ASP A 40 -5.76 13.50 7.36
C ASP A 40 -7.17 13.47 8.01
N GLU A 41 -8.21 13.85 7.25
CA GLU A 41 -9.62 13.80 7.68
C GLU A 41 -10.19 12.39 7.49
N ASP A 42 -9.85 11.72 6.38
CA ASP A 42 -10.23 10.34 6.03
C ASP A 42 -9.65 9.30 7.02
N ASN A 43 -8.52 9.62 7.67
CA ASN A 43 -7.91 8.75 8.70
C ASN A 43 -8.72 8.69 10.00
N GLN A 44 -9.68 9.60 10.21
CA GLN A 44 -10.47 9.68 11.45
C GLN A 44 -11.70 8.77 11.38
N GLU A 45 -12.28 8.55 10.20
CA GLU A 45 -13.47 7.69 10.01
C GLU A 45 -13.18 6.20 10.29
N GLU A 46 -11.95 5.71 10.05
CA GLU A 46 -11.56 4.32 10.38
C GLU A 46 -11.40 4.04 11.89
N ARG A 47 -11.42 5.07 12.76
CA ARG A 47 -11.32 4.91 14.23
C ARG A 47 -12.66 4.92 14.95
N GLU A 48 -13.76 5.19 14.25
CA GLU A 48 -15.11 5.28 14.82
C GLU A 48 -16.01 4.07 14.50
N VAL A 49 -15.49 3.05 13.80
CA VAL A 49 -16.21 1.80 13.46
C VAL A 49 -15.75 0.61 14.30
#